data_AF-A0A7X5HZG8-F1
#
_entry.id   AF-A0A7X5HZG8-F1
#
_cell.length_a   1.000
_cell.length_b   1.000
_cell.length_c   1.000
_cell.angle_alpha   90.00
_cell.angle_beta   90.00
_cell.angle_gamma   90.00
#
_symmetry.space_group_name_H-M   'P 1'
#
loop_
_entity.id
_entity.type
_entity.pdbx_description
1 polymer ?
#
loop_
_entity_poly.entity_id
_entity_poly.type
_entity_poly.pdbx_seq_one_letter_code
_entity_poly.pdbx_strand_id
1 'polypeptide(L)'
;MGIEHFLAYYCAPALAGIKPANIAAYRKSQNPYILSEIKELNSILNKKDIYIEILCECKERILIMLYRRRQLCEYLNTPQIKNLLETYGYPKHFSLYEYFEILRKRTVSGCSGIDEFPHEIGAFLGYPIHDIYGFINHRDKHCLLTGEWKVYADADNAKKMFCRYSDCRRAVVKRLNEGKTLEELFCTA
;
A
#
# COMPACT_ATOMS: atom_id res chain seq x y z
N MET A 1 3.12 -18.72 -7.28
CA MET A 1 3.54 -17.42 -7.85
C MET A 1 4.66 -16.89 -6.98
N GLY A 2 5.83 -16.59 -7.54
CA GLY A 2 6.95 -16.03 -6.77
C GLY A 2 6.64 -14.63 -6.23
N ILE A 3 7.39 -14.17 -5.22
CA ILE A 3 7.14 -12.88 -4.57
C ILE A 3 7.22 -11.68 -5.52
N GLU A 4 8.15 -11.68 -6.48
CA GLU A 4 8.26 -10.58 -7.44
C GLU A 4 7.02 -10.44 -8.31
N HIS A 5 6.48 -11.56 -8.79
CA HIS A 5 5.23 -11.56 -9.57
C HIS A 5 4.03 -11.14 -8.70
N PHE A 6 4.01 -11.54 -7.42
CA PHE A 6 3.00 -11.09 -6.46
C PHE A 6 3.06 -9.57 -6.27
N LEU A 7 4.24 -9.01 -6.00
CA LEU A 7 4.43 -7.57 -5.82
C LEU A 7 4.15 -6.78 -7.09
N ALA A 8 4.52 -7.29 -8.26
CA ALA A 8 4.15 -6.67 -9.53
C ALA A 8 2.64 -6.65 -9.74
N TYR A 9 1.94 -7.74 -9.40
CA TYR A 9 0.49 -7.78 -9.58
C TYR A 9 -0.25 -6.86 -8.60
N TYR A 10 0.14 -6.81 -7.32
CA TYR A 10 -0.61 -6.05 -6.31
C TYR A 10 -0.04 -4.66 -6.01
N CYS A 11 1.24 -4.44 -6.30
CA CYS A 11 1.99 -3.25 -5.88
C CYS A 11 2.69 -2.51 -7.02
N ALA A 12 2.43 -2.86 -8.30
CA ALA A 12 2.99 -2.16 -9.46
C ALA A 12 2.84 -0.63 -9.42
N PRO A 13 1.69 -0.04 -9.00
CA PRO A 13 1.57 1.41 -8.94
C PRO A 13 2.58 2.07 -8.00
N ALA A 14 2.86 1.48 -6.83
CA ALA A 14 3.87 1.98 -5.91
C ALA A 14 5.31 1.70 -6.41
N LEU A 15 5.56 0.52 -6.99
CA LEU A 15 6.83 0.20 -7.64
C LEU A 15 7.16 1.26 -8.72
N ALA A 16 6.20 1.63 -9.56
CA ALA A 16 6.37 2.64 -10.61
C ALA A 16 6.29 4.10 -10.11
N GLY A 17 6.07 4.34 -8.81
CA GLY A 17 5.96 5.69 -8.23
C GLY A 17 4.71 6.47 -8.63
N ILE A 18 3.69 5.77 -9.13
CA ILE A 18 2.38 6.36 -9.44
C ILE A 18 1.60 6.68 -8.16
N LYS A 19 1.75 5.85 -7.13
CA LYS A 19 1.07 5.92 -5.82
C LYS A 19 2.11 5.81 -4.70
N PRO A 20 1.94 6.48 -3.55
CA PRO A 20 2.93 6.43 -2.48
C PRO A 20 3.15 5.02 -1.91
N ALA A 21 2.10 4.19 -1.85
CA ALA A 21 2.20 2.81 -1.36
C ALA A 21 1.08 1.91 -1.87
N ASN A 22 1.27 0.60 -1.83
CA ASN A 22 0.23 -0.43 -1.99
C ASN A 22 0.31 -1.42 -0.83
N ILE A 23 -0.81 -2.09 -0.52
CA ILE A 23 -0.84 -3.23 0.41
C ILE A 23 -1.29 -4.50 -0.31
N ALA A 24 -0.80 -5.64 0.17
CA ALA A 24 -1.20 -6.94 -0.34
C ALA A 24 -1.07 -8.02 0.74
N ALA A 25 -2.06 -8.91 0.84
CA ALA A 25 -2.02 -10.04 1.74
C ALA A 25 -1.40 -11.26 1.04
N TYR A 26 -0.27 -11.75 1.55
CA TYR A 26 0.43 -12.92 1.02
C TYR A 26 0.19 -14.14 1.91
N ARG A 27 -0.20 -15.28 1.32
CA ARG A 27 -0.39 -16.53 2.07
C ARG A 27 0.94 -17.25 2.23
N LYS A 28 1.33 -17.54 3.47
CA LYS A 28 2.60 -18.23 3.77
C LYS A 28 2.68 -19.64 3.19
N SER A 29 1.54 -20.30 2.98
CA SER A 29 1.50 -21.60 2.30
C SER A 29 1.97 -21.57 0.85
N GLN A 30 2.01 -20.39 0.21
CA GLN A 30 2.56 -20.24 -1.14
C GLN A 30 4.09 -20.20 -1.14
N ASN A 31 4.69 -19.72 -0.06
CA ASN A 31 6.14 -19.70 0.15
C ASN A 31 6.46 -19.59 1.65
N PRO A 32 6.98 -20.64 2.29
CA PRO A 32 7.36 -20.59 3.70
C PRO A 32 8.59 -19.69 3.97
N TYR A 33 9.41 -19.41 2.94
CA TYR A 33 10.61 -18.56 3.01
C TYR A 33 10.32 -17.09 2.68
N ILE A 34 9.05 -16.68 2.68
CA ILE A 34 8.65 -15.34 2.23
C ILE A 34 9.35 -14.21 3.01
N LEU A 35 9.61 -14.39 4.31
CA LEU A 35 10.25 -13.36 5.13
C LEU A 35 11.72 -13.14 4.73
N SER A 36 12.45 -14.20 4.41
CA SER A 36 13.83 -14.08 3.91
C SER A 36 13.87 -13.46 2.52
N GLU A 37 12.96 -13.84 1.62
CA GLU A 37 12.89 -13.23 0.29
C GLU A 37 12.54 -11.74 0.34
N ILE A 38 11.64 -11.32 1.24
CA ILE A 38 11.37 -9.88 1.48
C ILE A 38 12.63 -9.16 1.96
N LYS A 39 13.41 -9.77 2.85
CA LYS A 39 14.66 -9.18 3.34
C LYS A 39 15.69 -9.02 2.22
N GLU A 40 15.81 -10.04 1.35
CA GLU A 40 16.68 -9.99 0.17
C GLU A 40 16.23 -8.90 -0.81
N LEU A 41 14.94 -8.84 -1.14
CA LEU A 41 14.38 -7.79 -2.00
C LEU A 41 14.61 -6.40 -1.42
N ASN A 42 14.40 -6.20 -0.11
CA ASN A 42 14.70 -4.93 0.54
C ASN A 42 16.18 -4.54 0.45
N SER A 43 17.11 -5.51 0.49
CA SER A 43 18.55 -5.21 0.32
C SER A 43 18.89 -4.63 -1.06
N ILE A 44 18.04 -4.88 -2.06
CA ILE A 44 18.16 -4.41 -3.43
C ILE A 44 17.35 -3.13 -3.64
N LEU A 45 16.05 -3.18 -3.36
CA LEU A 45 15.06 -2.15 -3.67
C LEU A 45 15.22 -0.88 -2.82
N ASN A 46 15.69 -1.00 -1.57
CA ASN A 46 15.87 0.16 -0.69
C ASN A 46 16.88 1.16 -1.25
N LYS A 47 17.84 0.70 -2.09
CA LYS A 47 18.81 1.56 -2.79
C LYS A 47 18.13 2.54 -3.75
N LYS A 48 16.87 2.28 -4.12
CA LYS A 48 16.07 3.03 -5.10
C LYS A 48 14.76 3.55 -4.49
N ASP A 49 14.80 3.79 -3.17
CA ASP A 49 13.71 4.37 -2.36
C ASP A 49 12.45 3.49 -2.26
N ILE A 50 12.50 2.23 -2.69
CA ILE A 50 11.37 1.29 -2.60
C ILE A 50 11.58 0.37 -1.39
N TYR A 51 10.58 0.30 -0.52
CA TYR A 51 10.62 -0.44 0.73
C TYR A 51 9.43 -1.37 0.84
N ILE A 52 9.67 -2.54 1.46
CA ILE A 52 8.66 -3.53 1.77
C ILE A 52 8.58 -3.65 3.30
N GLU A 53 7.42 -3.34 3.86
CA GLU A 53 7.12 -3.37 5.29
C GLU A 53 6.07 -4.45 5.59
N ILE A 54 6.20 -5.14 6.71
CA ILE A 54 5.18 -6.08 7.19
C ILE A 54 4.31 -5.34 8.21
N LEU A 55 3.05 -5.10 7.88
CA LEU A 55 2.12 -4.40 8.77
C LEU A 55 1.49 -5.33 9.81
N CYS A 56 1.29 -6.59 9.44
CA CYS A 56 0.74 -7.62 10.30
C CYS A 56 1.19 -9.00 9.80
N GLU A 57 1.48 -9.89 10.73
CA GLU A 57 1.80 -11.28 10.46
C GLU A 57 0.97 -12.17 11.36
N CYS A 58 0.25 -13.12 10.78
CA CYS A 58 -0.41 -14.19 11.52
C CYS A 58 0.06 -15.55 11.01
N LYS A 59 -0.53 -16.64 11.52
CA LYS A 59 -0.13 -18.00 11.16
C LYS A 59 -0.24 -18.27 9.65
N GLU A 60 -1.26 -17.75 8.99
CA GLU A 60 -1.58 -18.08 7.59
C GLU A 60 -1.07 -17.05 6.58
N ARG A 61 -0.99 -15.78 6.97
CA ARG A 61 -0.75 -14.67 6.05
C ARG A 61 0.13 -13.59 6.65
N ILE A 62 0.77 -12.83 5.77
CA ILE A 62 1.38 -11.54 6.08
C ILE A 62 0.65 -10.45 5.28
N LEU A 63 0.41 -9.31 5.92
CA LEU A 63 -0.02 -8.09 5.24
C LEU A 63 1.22 -7.25 4.95
N ILE A 64 1.58 -7.17 3.68
CA ILE A 64 2.72 -6.43 3.17
C ILE A 64 2.26 -5.04 2.75
N MET A 65 3.07 -4.02 3.04
CA MET A 65 2.98 -2.70 2.44
C MET A 65 4.26 -2.43 1.64
N LEU A 66 4.11 -2.16 0.34
CA LEU A 66 5.20 -1.70 -0.52
C LEU A 66 5.04 -0.21 -0.74
N TYR A 67 6.09 0.58 -0.51
CA TYR A 67 6.02 2.04 -0.60
C TYR A 67 7.30 2.66 -1.11
N ARG A 68 7.18 3.88 -1.66
CA ARG A 68 8.33 4.75 -1.93
C ARG A 68 8.51 5.72 -0.78
N ARG A 69 9.61 5.62 -0.04
CA ARG A 69 9.75 6.33 1.24
C ARG A 69 9.68 7.83 1.08
N ARG A 70 10.38 8.43 0.11
CA ARG A 70 10.34 9.87 -0.11
C ARG A 70 8.92 10.34 -0.47
N GLN A 71 8.29 9.68 -1.44
CA GLN A 71 6.94 10.02 -1.89
C GLN A 71 5.90 9.89 -0.77
N LEU A 72 6.00 8.81 0.03
CA LEU A 72 5.11 8.59 1.17
C LEU A 72 5.31 9.65 2.26
N CYS A 73 6.56 9.99 2.61
CA CYS A 73 6.86 11.04 3.58
C CYS A 73 6.30 12.40 3.16
N GLU A 74 6.55 12.80 1.92
CA GLU A 74 6.06 14.07 1.37
C GLU A 74 4.52 14.12 1.42
N TYR A 75 3.87 13.04 1.00
CA TYR A 75 2.42 12.93 1.00
C TYR A 75 1.81 12.96 2.41
N LEU A 76 2.30 12.13 3.32
CA LEU A 76 1.79 12.03 4.69
C LEU A 76 2.00 13.32 5.50
N ASN A 77 3.02 14.11 5.17
CA ASN A 77 3.30 15.39 5.83
C ASN A 77 2.49 16.56 5.25
N THR A 78 1.62 16.34 4.26
CA THR A 78 0.70 17.38 3.78
C THR A 78 -0.31 17.76 4.89
N PRO A 79 -0.71 19.04 5.00
CA PRO A 79 -1.62 19.48 6.06
C PRO A 79 -2.93 18.69 6.12
N GLN A 80 -3.53 18.38 4.97
CA GLN A 80 -4.80 17.68 4.89
C GLN A 80 -4.70 16.25 5.45
N ILE A 81 -3.61 15.54 5.12
CA ILE A 81 -3.40 14.15 5.55
C ILE A 81 -2.99 14.09 7.02
N LYS A 82 -2.14 15.01 7.49
CA LYS A 82 -1.84 15.13 8.92
C LYS A 82 -3.08 15.41 9.73
N ASN A 83 -3.90 16.39 9.33
CA ASN A 83 -5.15 16.71 10.04
C ASN A 83 -6.08 15.49 10.11
N LEU A 84 -6.19 14.71 9.03
CA LEU A 84 -6.93 13.45 9.06
C LEU A 84 -6.32 12.49 10.09
N LEU A 85 -5.04 12.19 10.00
CA LEU A 85 -4.39 11.19 10.86
C LEU A 85 -4.34 11.63 12.34
N GLU A 86 -4.23 12.92 12.64
CA GLU A 86 -4.35 13.46 14.00
C GLU A 86 -5.67 13.06 14.66
N THR A 87 -6.79 13.05 13.91
CA THR A 87 -8.09 12.57 14.44
C THR A 87 -8.11 11.09 14.80
N TYR A 88 -7.14 10.31 14.28
CA TYR A 88 -6.96 8.89 14.59
C TYR A 88 -5.85 8.63 15.62
N GLY A 89 -5.34 9.68 16.27
CA GLY A 89 -4.34 9.57 17.34
C GLY A 89 -2.89 9.54 16.84
N TYR A 90 -2.63 9.90 15.59
CA TYR A 90 -1.27 10.07 15.08
C TYR A 90 -0.68 11.42 15.54
N PRO A 91 0.65 11.50 15.75
CA PRO A 91 1.26 12.74 16.25
C PRO A 91 1.23 13.86 15.21
N LYS A 92 1.07 15.09 15.70
CA LYS A 92 1.06 16.32 14.91
C LYS A 92 2.40 16.61 14.22
N HIS A 93 3.49 16.29 14.90
CA HIS A 93 4.83 16.33 14.32
C HIS A 93 5.06 15.03 13.55
N PHE A 94 5.30 15.15 12.25
CA PHE A 94 5.43 13.98 11.38
C PHE A 94 6.72 13.21 11.66
N SER A 95 6.56 11.91 11.91
CA SER A 95 7.62 10.91 11.93
C SER A 95 7.10 9.65 11.26
N LEU A 96 7.72 9.24 10.15
CA LEU A 96 7.31 8.03 9.43
C LEU A 96 7.38 6.79 10.33
N TYR A 97 8.39 6.74 11.22
CA TYR A 97 8.55 5.65 12.18
C TYR A 97 7.35 5.57 13.13
N GLU A 98 7.01 6.67 13.79
CA GLU A 98 5.89 6.70 14.75
C GLU A 98 4.55 6.42 14.07
N TYR A 99 4.37 6.92 12.85
CA TYR A 99 3.18 6.65 12.05
C TYR A 99 3.07 5.15 11.73
N PHE A 100 4.17 4.49 11.36
CA PHE A 100 4.16 3.06 11.13
C PHE A 100 3.94 2.26 12.42
N GLU A 101 4.51 2.64 13.56
CA GLU A 101 4.25 1.95 14.83
C GLU A 101 2.77 1.95 15.19
N ILE A 102 2.09 3.10 15.06
CA ILE A 102 0.65 3.23 15.29
C ILE A 102 -0.13 2.38 14.29
N LEU A 103 0.19 2.49 12.99
CA LEU A 103 -0.49 1.75 11.94
C LEU A 103 -0.35 0.24 12.14
N ARG A 104 0.85 -0.27 12.44
CA ARG A 104 1.11 -1.69 12.70
C ARG A 104 0.30 -2.17 13.89
N LYS A 105 0.34 -1.44 15.02
CA LYS A 105 -0.41 -1.80 16.23
C LYS A 105 -1.92 -1.94 15.93
N ARG A 106 -2.50 -0.95 15.25
CA ARG A 106 -3.92 -0.96 14.88
C ARG A 106 -4.23 -2.08 13.87
N THR A 107 -3.35 -2.30 12.89
CA THR A 107 -3.51 -3.35 11.88
C THR A 107 -3.49 -4.74 12.51
N VAL A 108 -2.55 -5.00 13.42
CA VAL A 108 -2.46 -6.28 14.16
C VAL A 108 -3.71 -6.52 14.99
N SER A 109 -4.17 -5.49 15.73
CA SER A 109 -5.40 -5.58 16.52
C SER A 109 -6.63 -5.89 15.64
N GLY A 110 -6.76 -5.15 14.53
CA GLY A 110 -7.84 -5.34 13.55
C GLY A 110 -7.83 -6.70 12.85
N CYS A 111 -6.65 -7.18 12.44
CA CYS A 111 -6.50 -8.51 11.84
C CYS A 111 -6.82 -9.65 12.81
N SER A 112 -6.68 -9.41 14.12
CA SER A 112 -6.99 -10.37 15.19
C SER A 112 -8.46 -10.31 15.63
N GLY A 113 -9.25 -9.37 15.11
CA GLY A 113 -10.65 -9.17 15.48
C GLY A 113 -10.84 -8.53 16.85
N ILE A 114 -9.79 -7.97 17.45
CA ILE A 114 -9.86 -7.27 18.74
C ILE A 114 -10.49 -5.88 18.55
N ASP A 115 -10.03 -5.17 17.53
CA ASP A 115 -10.54 -3.85 17.14
C ASP A 115 -11.05 -3.87 15.70
N GLU A 116 -11.68 -2.77 15.26
CA GLU A 116 -11.95 -2.57 13.84
C GLU A 116 -10.64 -2.35 13.06
N PHE A 117 -10.57 -2.87 11.83
CA PHE A 117 -9.41 -2.67 10.97
C PHE A 117 -9.19 -1.17 10.66
N PRO A 118 -7.95 -0.64 10.75
CA PRO A 118 -7.69 0.78 10.58
C PRO A 118 -8.01 1.25 9.16
N HIS A 119 -9.17 1.88 8.96
CA HIS A 119 -9.57 2.40 7.66
C HIS A 119 -8.84 3.68 7.28
N GLU A 120 -8.24 4.38 8.23
CA GLU A 120 -7.35 5.50 7.96
C GLU A 120 -6.08 5.10 7.20
N ILE A 121 -5.79 3.79 7.07
CA ILE A 121 -4.74 3.26 6.19
C ILE A 121 -4.89 3.76 4.75
N GLY A 122 -6.09 4.15 4.32
CA GLY A 122 -6.32 4.78 3.02
C GLY A 122 -5.42 6.01 2.78
N ALA A 123 -5.04 6.72 3.85
CA ALA A 123 -4.08 7.82 3.79
C ALA A 123 -2.69 7.32 3.39
N PHE A 124 -2.19 6.25 4.02
CA PHE A 124 -0.91 5.64 3.67
C PHE A 124 -0.87 5.13 2.23
N LEU A 125 -2.03 4.73 1.71
CA LEU A 125 -2.19 4.29 0.33
C LEU A 125 -2.39 5.46 -0.65
N GLY A 126 -2.48 6.71 -0.19
CA GLY A 126 -2.72 7.84 -1.09
C GLY A 126 -4.08 7.81 -1.78
N TYR A 127 -5.11 7.27 -1.11
CA TYR A 127 -6.48 7.45 -1.58
C TYR A 127 -6.92 8.91 -1.42
N PRO A 128 -7.79 9.42 -2.30
CA PRO A 128 -8.36 10.75 -2.14
C PRO A 128 -9.02 10.90 -0.77
N ILE A 129 -8.76 12.02 -0.09
CA ILE A 129 -9.18 12.23 1.30
C ILE A 129 -10.70 12.11 1.48
N HIS A 130 -11.47 12.60 0.51
CA HIS A 130 -12.93 12.50 0.50
C HIS A 130 -13.42 11.05 0.43
N ASP A 131 -12.69 10.18 -0.26
CA ASP A 131 -13.05 8.76 -0.35
C ASP A 131 -12.70 8.02 0.95
N ILE A 132 -11.62 8.44 1.63
CA ILE A 132 -11.28 7.93 2.96
C ILE A 132 -12.39 8.29 3.95
N TYR A 133 -12.79 9.58 3.99
CA TYR A 133 -13.89 10.03 4.84
C TYR A 133 -15.21 9.33 4.49
N GLY A 134 -15.53 9.20 3.21
CA GLY A 134 -16.75 8.53 2.76
C GLY A 134 -16.80 7.07 3.20
N PHE A 135 -15.69 6.34 3.06
CA PHE A 135 -15.60 4.95 3.51
C PHE A 135 -15.77 4.82 5.03
N ILE A 136 -15.10 5.70 5.78
CA ILE A 136 -15.12 5.72 7.25
C ILE A 136 -16.53 6.05 7.79
N ASN A 137 -17.29 6.92 7.15
CA ASN A 137 -18.58 7.36 7.68
C ASN A 137 -19.79 6.63 7.08
N HIS A 138 -19.66 6.09 5.86
CA HIS A 138 -20.80 5.56 5.12
C HIS A 138 -20.65 4.09 4.70
N ARG A 139 -19.44 3.50 4.80
CA ARG A 139 -19.16 2.10 4.42
C ARG A 139 -19.76 1.80 3.04
N ASP A 140 -20.77 0.94 2.90
CA ASP A 140 -21.37 0.60 1.61
C ASP A 140 -22.40 1.62 1.08
N LYS A 141 -22.86 2.55 1.93
CA LYS A 141 -23.88 3.52 1.55
C LYS A 141 -23.24 4.66 0.74
N HIS A 142 -23.98 5.15 -0.26
CA HIS A 142 -23.59 6.30 -1.09
C HIS A 142 -22.27 6.12 -1.85
N CYS A 143 -21.82 4.88 -2.06
CA CYS A 143 -20.68 4.57 -2.91
C CYS A 143 -21.04 4.82 -4.38
N LEU A 144 -20.28 5.68 -5.06
CA LEU A 144 -20.45 6.03 -6.47
C LEU A 144 -19.83 4.97 -7.40
N LEU A 145 -18.69 4.42 -7.00
CA LEU A 145 -17.91 3.47 -7.80
C LEU A 145 -17.05 2.60 -6.88
N THR A 146 -16.93 1.32 -7.20
CA THR A 146 -16.00 0.40 -6.52
C THR A 146 -14.97 -0.12 -7.53
N GLY A 147 -13.69 -0.05 -7.15
CA GLY A 147 -12.58 -0.59 -7.93
C GLY A 147 -11.36 -0.83 -7.04
N GLU A 148 -10.29 -0.06 -7.24
CA GLU A 148 -9.08 -0.14 -6.40
C GLU A 148 -9.35 0.35 -4.95
N TRP A 149 -10.36 1.22 -4.79
CA TRP A 149 -11.00 1.58 -3.52
C TRP A 149 -12.48 1.91 -3.78
N LYS A 150 -13.24 2.25 -2.72
CA LYS A 150 -14.62 2.74 -2.84
C LYS A 150 -14.64 4.26 -2.97
N VAL A 151 -15.37 4.77 -3.95
CA VAL A 151 -15.38 6.18 -4.34
C VAL A 151 -16.67 6.85 -3.88
N TYR A 152 -16.58 8.06 -3.35
CA TYR A 152 -17.68 8.81 -2.75
C TYR A 152 -17.79 10.24 -3.28
N ALA A 153 -16.78 10.79 -3.96
CA ALA A 153 -16.86 12.15 -4.50
C ALA A 153 -16.71 12.26 -6.02
N ASP A 154 -15.67 11.64 -6.61
CA ASP A 154 -15.34 11.84 -8.03
C ASP A 154 -15.10 10.51 -8.76
N ALA A 155 -16.20 9.92 -9.26
CA ALA A 155 -16.18 8.64 -9.96
C ALA A 155 -15.38 8.69 -11.28
N ASP A 156 -15.39 9.82 -11.99
CA ASP A 156 -14.73 9.95 -13.29
C ASP A 156 -13.20 10.01 -13.12
N ASN A 157 -12.70 10.81 -12.18
CA ASN A 157 -11.29 10.83 -11.86
C ASN A 157 -10.83 9.50 -11.27
N ALA A 158 -11.62 8.88 -10.39
CA ALA A 158 -11.31 7.57 -9.85
C ALA A 158 -11.20 6.49 -10.93
N LYS A 159 -12.11 6.48 -11.92
CA LYS A 159 -12.03 5.56 -13.06
C LYS A 159 -10.75 5.74 -13.86
N LYS A 160 -10.31 6.99 -14.11
CA LYS A 160 -9.03 7.28 -14.78
C LYS A 160 -7.84 6.74 -13.98
N MET A 161 -7.85 6.92 -12.65
CA MET A 161 -6.81 6.38 -11.77
C MET A 161 -6.78 4.84 -11.78
N PHE A 162 -7.95 4.19 -11.71
CA PHE A 162 -8.03 2.72 -11.79
C PHE A 162 -7.47 2.19 -13.11
N CYS A 163 -7.83 2.81 -14.23
CA CYS A 163 -7.28 2.45 -15.55
C CYS A 163 -5.75 2.59 -15.56
N ARG A 164 -5.21 3.71 -15.07
CA ARG A 164 -3.76 3.93 -14.98
C ARG A 164 -3.07 2.87 -14.12
N TYR A 165 -3.68 2.46 -13.01
CA TYR A 165 -3.10 1.43 -12.13
C TYR A 165 -3.14 0.05 -12.77
N SER A 166 -4.23 -0.28 -13.46
CA SER A 166 -4.38 -1.51 -14.24
C SER A 166 -3.36 -1.58 -15.38
N ASP A 167 -3.18 -0.49 -16.12
CA ASP A 167 -2.22 -0.41 -17.23
C ASP A 167 -0.77 -0.59 -16.73
N CYS A 168 -0.43 0.08 -15.62
CA CYS A 168 0.85 -0.08 -14.95
C CYS A 168 1.08 -1.54 -14.53
N ARG A 169 0.10 -2.17 -13.90
CA ARG A 169 0.15 -3.57 -13.48
C ARG A 169 0.41 -4.50 -14.66
N ARG A 170 -0.35 -4.35 -15.75
CA ARG A 170 -0.18 -5.15 -16.97
C ARG A 170 1.21 -4.98 -17.56
N ALA A 171 1.74 -3.75 -17.59
CA ALA A 171 3.08 -3.48 -18.10
C ALA A 171 4.18 -4.15 -17.27
N VAL A 172 4.14 -4.01 -15.93
CA VAL A 172 5.16 -4.60 -15.04
C VAL A 172 5.10 -6.13 -15.07
N VAL A 173 3.91 -6.71 -14.96
CA VAL A 173 3.72 -8.17 -15.03
C VAL A 173 4.19 -8.73 -16.38
N LYS A 174 3.93 -8.03 -17.49
CA LYS A 174 4.42 -8.45 -18.80
C LYS A 174 5.94 -8.56 -18.83
N ARG A 175 6.66 -7.57 -18.30
CA ARG A 175 8.13 -7.61 -18.27
C ARG A 175 8.68 -8.74 -17.41
N LEU A 176 8.03 -9.05 -16.29
CA LEU A 176 8.39 -10.21 -15.45
C LEU A 176 8.18 -11.54 -16.18
N ASN A 177 7.08 -11.66 -16.94
CA ASN A 177 6.83 -12.84 -17.78
C ASN A 177 7.86 -12.98 -18.93
N GLU A 178 8.50 -11.88 -19.34
CA GLU A 178 9.63 -11.87 -20.30
C GLU A 178 10.97 -12.22 -19.63
N GLY A 179 10.97 -12.55 -18.33
CA GLY A 179 12.16 -12.97 -17.57
C GLY A 179 12.88 -11.83 -16.85
N LYS A 180 12.34 -10.61 -16.85
CA LYS A 180 12.94 -9.48 -16.11
C LYS A 180 12.68 -9.56 -14.62
N THR A 181 13.64 -9.16 -13.80
CA THR A 181 13.45 -9.03 -12.34
C THR A 181 12.97 -7.64 -11.94
N LEU A 182 12.43 -7.48 -10.73
CA LEU A 182 12.11 -6.15 -10.17
C LEU A 182 13.35 -5.26 -10.07
N GLU A 183 14.52 -5.84 -9.80
CA GLU A 183 15.79 -5.11 -9.81
C GLU A 183 16.08 -4.51 -11.19
N GLU A 184 15.99 -5.29 -12.26
CA GLU A 184 16.22 -4.78 -13.61
C GLU A 184 15.23 -3.68 -14.00
N LEU A 185 13.97 -3.77 -13.53
CA LEU A 185 12.91 -2.82 -13.89
C LEU A 185 12.96 -1.52 -13.10
N PHE A 186 13.37 -1.54 -11.83
CA PHE A 186 13.25 -0.39 -10.94
C PHE A 186 14.57 0.07 -10.32
N CYS A 187 15.64 -0.71 -10.47
CA CYS A 187 16.96 -0.39 -9.93
C CYS A 187 18.02 -0.09 -10.99
N THR A 188 17.69 -0.14 -12.27
CA THR A 188 18.60 0.30 -13.34
C THR A 188 18.85 1.81 -13.27
N ALA A 189 20.03 2.23 -13.76
CA ALA A 189 20.57 3.58 -13.61
C ALA A 189 19.85 4.61 -14.48
#